data_AF-A0A355A6I1-F1
#
_entry.id   AF-A0A355A6I1-F1
#
_cell.length_a   1.000
_cell.length_b   1.000
_cell.length_c   1.000
_cell.angle_alpha   90.00
_cell.angle_beta   90.00
_cell.angle_gamma   90.00
#
_symmetry.space_group_name_H-M   'P 1'
#
loop_
_entity.id
_entity.type
_entity.pdbx_description
1 polymer ?
#
loop_
_entity_poly.entity_id
_entity_poly.type
_entity_poly.pdbx_seq_one_letter_code
_entity_poly.pdbx_strand_id
1 'polypeptide(L)'
;NFVRHIAEDIPYMLTVEIPGVKPSDFVEVQNHLVDIDTDFQLVPCPSGLGQRATLRQKVVAHILVKVSEWSQVDVVTNVQSFPQINSMQRTSCKCC
;
A
#
# COMPACT_ATOMS: atom_id res chain seq x y z
N ASN A 1 21.40 -9.70 -36.19
CA ASN A 1 20.32 -9.84 -35.20
C ASN A 1 19.47 -8.58 -35.31
N PHE A 2 18.20 -8.67 -35.72
CA PHE A 2 17.33 -7.50 -35.93
C PHE A 2 16.24 -7.49 -34.86
N VAL A 3 16.36 -6.58 -33.91
CA VAL A 3 15.31 -6.30 -32.92
C VAL A 3 14.31 -5.35 -33.57
N ARG A 4 13.02 -5.66 -33.48
CA ARG A 4 11.93 -4.79 -33.93
C ARG A 4 11.13 -4.39 -32.71
N HIS A 5 11.12 -3.09 -32.41
CA HIS A 5 10.22 -2.54 -31.41
C HIS A 5 8.85 -2.31 -32.05
N ILE A 6 7.80 -2.75 -31.38
CA ILE A 6 6.40 -2.52 -31.75
C ILE A 6 5.74 -1.86 -30.55
N ALA A 7 5.00 -0.79 -30.78
CA ALA A 7 4.13 -0.18 -29.77
C ALA A 7 2.75 -0.86 -29.84
N GLU A 8 2.20 -1.21 -28.70
CA GLU A 8 0.90 -1.84 -28.55
C GLU A 8 0.15 -1.16 -27.39
N ASP A 9 -1.14 -0.91 -27.59
CA ASP A 9 -2.03 -0.44 -26.54
C ASP A 9 -2.79 -1.64 -25.94
N ILE A 10 -2.53 -1.94 -24.66
CA ILE A 10 -3.13 -3.08 -23.96
C ILE A 10 -4.18 -2.56 -22.97
N PRO A 11 -5.50 -2.79 -23.22
CA PRO A 11 -6.53 -2.40 -22.29
C PRO A 11 -6.49 -3.29 -21.04
N TYR A 12 -6.58 -2.69 -19.85
CA TYR A 12 -6.62 -3.41 -18.58
C TYR A 12 -7.67 -2.82 -17.64
N MET A 13 -8.21 -3.67 -16.77
CA MET A 13 -9.12 -3.30 -15.70
C MET A 13 -8.91 -4.26 -14.53
N LEU A 14 -8.76 -3.70 -13.33
CA LEU A 14 -8.62 -4.45 -12.09
C LEU A 14 -9.67 -3.95 -11.10
N THR A 15 -10.34 -4.89 -10.43
CA THR A 15 -11.21 -4.59 -9.29
C THR A 15 -10.60 -5.28 -8.07
N VAL A 16 -10.40 -4.51 -7.00
CA VAL A 16 -9.81 -5.00 -5.74
C VAL A 16 -10.82 -4.78 -4.63
N GLU A 17 -11.10 -5.84 -3.87
CA GLU A 17 -11.90 -5.75 -2.65
C GLU A 17 -10.96 -5.57 -1.46
N ILE A 18 -11.17 -4.50 -0.70
CA ILE A 18 -10.34 -4.19 0.48
C ILE A 18 -11.20 -4.43 1.73
N PRO A 19 -10.89 -5.46 2.53
CA PRO A 19 -11.72 -5.83 3.66
C PRO A 19 -11.72 -4.73 4.71
N GLY A 20 -12.90 -4.41 5.25
CA GLY A 20 -13.07 -3.42 6.31
C GLY A 20 -13.28 -1.99 5.83
N VAL A 21 -13.08 -1.69 4.55
CA VAL A 21 -13.36 -0.38 3.97
C VAL A 21 -14.86 -0.23 3.72
N LYS A 22 -15.45 0.87 4.19
CA LYS A 22 -16.83 1.24 3.89
C LYS A 22 -16.85 2.53 3.07
N PRO A 23 -17.75 2.68 2.10
CA PRO A 23 -17.92 3.95 1.40
C PRO A 23 -18.26 5.07 2.39
N SER A 24 -17.49 6.16 2.35
CA SER A 24 -17.64 7.32 3.23
C SER A 24 -16.92 8.52 2.61
N ASP A 25 -17.36 9.72 2.96
CA ASP A 25 -16.74 10.98 2.49
C ASP A 25 -15.32 11.19 3.03
N PHE A 26 -14.96 10.43 4.07
CA PHE A 26 -13.64 10.47 4.72
C PHE A 26 -12.66 9.44 4.15
N VAL A 27 -13.08 8.62 3.19
CA VAL A 27 -12.26 7.57 2.59
C VAL A 27 -11.63 8.09 1.30
N GLU A 28 -10.30 8.09 1.27
CA GLU A 28 -9.50 8.42 0.11
C GLU A 28 -8.92 7.14 -0.51
N VAL A 29 -9.15 6.97 -1.81
CA VAL A 29 -8.65 5.83 -2.58
C VAL A 29 -7.63 6.33 -3.59
N GLN A 30 -6.42 5.78 -3.54
CA GLN A 30 -5.35 6.11 -4.47
C GLN A 30 -4.94 4.85 -5.24
N ASN A 31 -4.91 4.95 -6.57
CA ASN A 31 -4.47 3.88 -7.45
C ASN A 31 -3.15 4.28 -8.11
N HIS A 32 -2.13 3.46 -7.93
CA HIS A 32 -0.79 3.69 -8.46
C HIS A 32 -0.38 2.53 -9.36
N LEU A 33 -0.13 2.80 -10.64
CA LEU A 33 0.60 1.88 -11.51
C LEU A 33 2.09 2.04 -11.20
N VAL A 34 2.68 1.04 -10.55
CA VAL A 34 4.06 1.11 -10.06
C VAL A 34 5.05 0.83 -11.20
N ASP A 35 4.84 -0.28 -11.90
CA ASP A 35 5.63 -0.67 -13.06
C ASP A 35 4.86 -1.67 -13.94
N ILE A 36 5.44 -1.94 -15.12
CA ILE A 36 4.99 -2.97 -16.05
C ILE A 36 6.23 -3.75 -16.50
N ASP A 37 6.21 -5.07 -16.31
CA ASP A 37 7.21 -5.99 -16.82
C ASP A 37 6.67 -6.75 -18.05
N THR A 38 7.49 -6.88 -19.09
CA THR A 38 7.11 -7.51 -20.36
C THR A 38 8.16 -8.52 -20.78
N ASP A 39 7.76 -9.78 -20.92
CA ASP A 39 8.61 -10.86 -21.40
C ASP A 39 8.11 -11.40 -22.75
N PHE A 40 9.05 -11.78 -23.61
CA PHE A 40 8.81 -12.27 -24.96
C PHE A 40 9.51 -13.60 -25.18
N GLN A 41 8.75 -14.65 -25.49
CA GLN A 41 9.25 -16.01 -25.68
C GLN A 41 8.84 -16.52 -27.05
N LEU A 42 9.81 -16.98 -27.85
CA LEU A 42 9.54 -17.66 -29.11
C LEU A 42 9.33 -19.15 -28.84
N VAL A 43 8.10 -19.62 -29.03
CA VAL A 43 7.73 -21.04 -28.92
C VAL A 43 7.92 -21.70 -30.29
N PRO A 44 8.89 -22.63 -30.45
CA PRO A 44 9.09 -23.34 -31.71
C PRO A 44 7.93 -24.29 -31.98
N CYS A 45 7.46 -24.34 -33.23
CA CYS A 45 6.53 -25.37 -33.69
C CYS A 45 7.28 -26.67 -34.02
N PRO A 46 6.69 -27.86 -33.76
CA PRO A 46 7.25 -29.13 -34.20
C PRO A 46 7.54 -29.12 -35.71
N SER A 47 8.77 -29.46 -36.09
CA SER A 47 9.23 -29.46 -37.47
C SER A 47 8.46 -30.52 -38.28
N GLY A 48 7.65 -30.08 -39.24
CA GLY A 48 6.94 -31.00 -40.16
C GLY A 48 5.74 -30.40 -40.88
N LEU A 49 5.19 -29.28 -40.38
CA LEU A 49 3.94 -28.69 -40.88
C LEU A 49 4.09 -27.29 -41.53
N GLY A 50 5.32 -26.82 -41.78
CA GLY A 50 5.56 -25.51 -42.41
C GLY A 50 5.11 -24.30 -41.57
N GLN A 51 4.72 -24.50 -40.31
CA GLN A 51 4.29 -23.44 -39.41
C GLN A 51 5.47 -22.63 -38.86
N ARG A 52 5.29 -21.31 -38.80
CA ARG A 52 6.23 -20.38 -38.17
C ARG A 52 6.16 -20.51 -36.64
N ALA A 53 7.26 -20.20 -35.96
CA ALA A 53 7.29 -20.12 -34.49
C ALA A 53 6.26 -19.10 -33.97
N THR A 54 5.70 -19.38 -32.80
CA THR A 54 4.70 -18.51 -32.15
C THR A 54 5.40 -17.61 -31.15
N LEU A 55 5.17 -16.29 -31.23
CA LEU A 55 5.65 -15.34 -30.22
C LEU A 55 4.64 -15.30 -29.06
N ARG A 56 5.09 -15.65 -27.86
CA ARG A 56 4.34 -15.54 -26.62
C ARG A 56 4.80 -14.29 -25.89
N GLN A 57 3.87 -13.37 -25.64
CA GLN A 57 4.10 -12.16 -24.86
C GLN A 57 3.44 -12.31 -23.49
N LYS A 58 4.15 -11.97 -22.44
CA LYS A 58 3.64 -11.93 -21.06
C LYS A 58 3.81 -10.52 -20.53
N VAL A 59 2.72 -9.90 -20.12
CA VAL A 59 2.71 -8.56 -19.52
C VAL A 59 2.24 -8.69 -18.08
N VAL A 60 3.02 -8.15 -17.14
CA VAL A 60 2.75 -8.16 -15.71
C VAL A 60 2.77 -6.72 -15.22
N ALA A 61 1.63 -6.20 -14.80
CA ALA A 61 1.53 -4.85 -14.22
C ALA A 61 1.50 -4.94 -12.69
N HIS A 62 2.39 -4.21 -12.02
CA HIS A 62 2.32 -4.04 -10.57
C HIS A 62 1.47 -2.82 -10.24
N ILE A 63 0.28 -3.07 -9.68
CA ILE A 63 -0.69 -2.04 -9.31
C ILE A 63 -0.79 -2.00 -7.78
N LEU A 64 -0.57 -0.83 -7.20
CA LEU A 64 -0.69 -0.57 -5.78
C LEU A 64 -1.93 0.28 -5.51
N VAL A 65 -2.92 -0.32 -4.85
CA VAL A 65 -4.11 0.38 -4.37
C VAL A 65 -3.93 0.71 -2.89
N LYS A 66 -4.02 1.99 -2.55
CA LYS A 66 -4.00 2.48 -1.17
C LYS A 66 -5.35 3.06 -0.80
N VAL A 67 -5.81 2.73 0.40
CA VAL A 67 -7.02 3.31 0.97
C VAL A 67 -6.70 3.85 2.35
N SER A 68 -7.11 5.08 2.60
CA SER A 68 -6.95 5.76 3.88
C SER A 68 -8.27 6.38 4.30
N GLU A 69 -8.59 6.31 5.60
CA GLU A 69 -9.77 6.92 6.19
C GLU A 69 -9.33 7.96 7.22
N TRP A 70 -9.93 9.16 7.18
CA TRP A 70 -9.71 10.17 8.21
C TRP A 70 -10.34 9.75 9.53
N SER A 71 -9.53 9.68 10.59
CA SER A 71 -9.99 9.36 11.94
C SER A 71 -9.47 10.39 12.94
N GLN A 72 -10.37 10.89 13.80
CA GLN A 72 -10.02 11.78 14.90
C GLN A 72 -9.77 10.96 16.17
N VAL A 73 -8.61 11.13 16.79
CA VAL A 73 -8.23 10.42 18.02
C VAL A 73 -8.05 11.43 19.15
N ASP A 74 -8.75 11.23 20.26
CA ASP A 74 -8.59 12.05 21.47
C ASP A 74 -7.36 11.60 22.28
N VAL A 75 -6.48 12.55 22.59
CA VAL A 75 -5.24 12.28 23.34
C VAL A 75 -5.42 12.73 24.79
N VAL A 76 -5.33 11.79 25.73
CA VAL A 76 -5.33 12.09 27.16
C VAL A 76 -3.88 12.29 27.64
N THR A 77 -3.59 13.46 28.20
CA THR A 77 -2.24 13.86 28.63
C THR A 77 -2.01 13.76 30.14
N ASN A 78 -3.03 13.44 30.94
CA ASN A 78 -2.93 13.43 32.39
C ASN A 78 -2.29 12.12 32.91
N VAL A 79 -0.96 12.08 32.92
CA VAL A 79 -0.20 11.03 33.61
C VAL A 79 0.11 11.50 35.03
N GLN A 80 -0.72 11.08 35.99
CA GLN A 80 -0.44 11.30 37.41
C GLN A 80 0.56 10.25 37.92
N SER A 81 1.85 10.48 37.70
CA SER A 81 2.92 9.74 38.39
C SER A 81 3.17 10.35 39.77
N PHE A 82 2.28 10.08 40.73
CA PHE A 82 2.55 10.37 42.14
C PHE A 82 3.15 9.14 42.83
N PRO A 83 4.20 9.34 43.64
CA PRO A 83 4.05 9.03 45.06
C PRO A 83 4.00 10.35 45.84
N GLN A 84 2.86 10.62 46.48
CA GLN A 84 2.73 11.69 47.45
C GLN A 84 3.64 11.39 48.65
N ILE A 85 4.83 12.00 48.68
CA ILE A 85 5.57 12.13 49.93
C ILE A 85 4.95 13.31 50.68
N ASN A 86 4.03 13.00 51.60
CA ASN A 86 3.50 13.97 52.56
C ASN A 86 4.65 14.46 53.45
N SER A 87 5.13 15.68 53.24
CA SER A 87 6.01 16.35 54.20
C SER A 87 5.16 16.82 55.39
N MET A 88 5.29 16.14 56.52
CA MET A 88 4.68 16.52 57.78
C MET A 88 5.08 17.95 58.16
N GLN A 89 4.08 18.81 58.39
CA GLN A 89 4.26 20.11 59.02
C GLN A 89 4.76 19.93 60.45
N ARG A 90 5.88 20.59 60.79
CA ARG A 90 6.31 20.77 62.17
C ARG A 90 5.82 22.13 62.65
N THR A 91 4.73 22.12 63.42
CA THR A 91 4.29 23.24 64.25
C THR A 91 5.43 23.66 65.18
N SER A 92 5.82 24.94 65.12
CA SER A 92 6.60 25.59 66.17
C SER A 92 5.72 26.65 66.82
N CYS A 93 5.28 26.35 68.03
CA CYS A 93 4.56 27.26 68.91
C CYS A 93 5.39 28.52 69.22
N LYS A 94 4.69 29.65 69.40
CA LYS A 94 5.22 30.93 69.87
C LYS A 94 5.80 30.81 71.29
N CYS A 95 6.84 31.60 71.60
CA CYS A 95 6.85 32.59 72.70
C CYS A 95 8.20 33.31 72.84
N CYS A 96 8.11 34.54 73.35
CA CYS A 96 9.13 35.53 73.75
C CYS A 96 9.56 36.53 72.67
#